data_AF-A0A816MQ81-F1
#
_entry.id   AF-A0A816MQ81-F1
#
_cell.length_a   1.000
_cell.length_b   1.000
_cell.length_c   1.000
_cell.angle_alpha   90.00
_cell.angle_beta   90.00
_cell.angle_gamma   90.00
#
_symmetry.space_group_name_H-M   'P 1'
#
loop_
_entity.id
_entity.type
_entity.pdbx_description
1 polymer ?
#
loop_
_entity_poly.entity_id
_entity_poly.type
_entity_poly.pdbx_seq_one_letter_code
_entity_poly.pdbx_strand_id
1 'polypeptide(L)'
;KQTLENANTWHPNIKLEYKIGKSLPFLDILLSNINGTLSTSVYHKPAAEPYVVPFISDHPRHVFENIVQTSLRRAIKYSSTFQSFNDERRHIKSTFLYNGYPSSFIDKTFRKFFSGYISSQSFLPFLDNESQFSQMRIVLSGQPSRQQSQVEMRIATLTNDNDHLVEDLDKKEKFIIQENKKTNKLQNKLIIHYTHEKRFKTRKRDLHRIFQETFANTPIIETKLIVGNRNQKSTMKELIRKRPRHALLKNKVKASMINKTEKTIFKTFYLIHCCIRSR
;
A
#
# COMPACT_ATOMS: atom_id res chain seq x y z
N LYS A 1 19.47 27.82 -31.12
CA LYS A 1 20.06 26.55 -31.63
C LYS A 1 21.50 26.40 -31.14
N GLN A 2 22.35 27.39 -31.40
CA GLN A 2 23.77 27.39 -30.98
C GLN A 2 24.00 27.20 -29.47
N THR A 3 23.11 27.72 -28.62
CA THR A 3 23.15 27.51 -27.17
C THR A 3 22.88 26.05 -26.74
N LEU A 4 22.02 25.33 -27.45
CA LEU A 4 21.69 23.92 -27.17
C LEU A 4 22.79 22.98 -27.68
N GLU A 5 23.41 23.32 -28.81
CA GLU A 5 24.58 22.61 -29.33
C GLU A 5 25.77 22.74 -28.38
N ASN A 6 25.97 23.92 -27.78
CA ASN A 6 26.97 24.11 -26.73
C ASN A 6 26.63 23.32 -25.45
N ALA A 7 25.36 23.23 -25.06
CA ALA A 7 24.98 22.45 -23.88
C ALA A 7 25.21 20.94 -24.06
N ASN A 8 25.17 20.44 -25.30
CA ASN A 8 25.46 19.05 -25.63
C ASN A 8 26.94 18.67 -25.48
N THR A 9 27.85 19.63 -25.32
CA THR A 9 29.27 19.34 -25.08
C THR A 9 29.59 19.16 -23.60
N TRP A 10 28.67 19.50 -22.69
CA TRP A 10 28.93 19.49 -21.24
C TRP A 10 29.06 18.09 -20.64
N HIS A 11 28.42 17.08 -21.24
CA HIS A 11 28.48 15.71 -20.70
C HIS A 11 28.53 14.66 -21.82
N PRO A 12 29.46 13.70 -21.78
CA PRO A 12 29.67 12.75 -22.88
C PRO A 12 28.48 11.79 -23.09
N ASN A 13 27.70 11.51 -22.04
CA ASN A 13 26.61 10.52 -22.09
C ASN A 13 25.19 11.13 -22.11
N ILE A 14 25.05 12.46 -22.08
CA ILE A 14 23.72 13.10 -22.07
C ILE A 14 23.60 13.94 -23.34
N LYS A 15 22.65 13.58 -24.21
CA LYS A 15 22.31 14.35 -25.41
C LYS A 15 20.95 15.03 -25.23
N LEU A 16 20.94 16.34 -25.34
CA LEU A 16 19.76 17.19 -25.41
C LEU A 16 19.25 17.22 -26.84
N GLU A 17 18.13 16.57 -27.06
CA GLU A 17 17.37 16.67 -28.30
C GLU A 17 16.34 17.80 -28.18
N TYR A 18 16.21 18.60 -29.23
CA TYR A 18 15.19 19.63 -29.31
C TYR A 18 14.38 19.46 -30.59
N LYS A 19 13.07 19.71 -30.48
CA LYS A 19 12.16 19.70 -31.62
C LYS A 19 11.31 20.95 -31.57
N ILE A 20 11.28 21.67 -32.69
CA ILE A 20 10.43 22.85 -32.86
C ILE A 20 9.17 22.39 -33.56
N GLY A 21 8.02 22.61 -32.94
CA GLY A 21 6.72 22.21 -33.49
C GLY A 21 5.56 22.81 -32.70
N LYS A 22 4.35 22.71 -33.26
CA LYS A 22 3.12 23.10 -32.55
C LYS A 22 2.75 22.14 -31.42
N SER A 23 3.19 20.89 -31.53
CA SER A 23 3.00 19.87 -30.50
C SER A 23 4.27 19.04 -30.31
N LEU A 24 4.49 18.62 -29.07
CA LEU A 24 5.66 17.86 -28.64
C LEU A 24 5.25 16.80 -27.62
N PRO A 25 5.37 15.49 -27.94
CA PRO A 25 5.22 14.46 -26.93
C PRO A 25 6.44 14.46 -25.99
N PHE A 26 6.19 14.40 -24.69
CA PHE A 26 7.19 14.23 -23.65
C PHE A 26 6.67 13.28 -22.58
N LEU A 27 7.29 12.10 -22.49
CA LEU A 27 6.82 11.00 -21.64
C LEU A 27 5.33 10.67 -21.93
N ASP A 28 4.48 10.71 -20.91
CA ASP A 28 3.04 10.42 -21.00
C ASP A 28 2.20 11.67 -21.33
N ILE A 29 2.82 12.81 -21.63
CA ILE A 29 2.16 14.11 -21.85
C ILE A 29 2.40 14.59 -23.27
N LEU A 30 1.35 15.06 -23.93
CA LEU A 30 1.44 15.79 -25.17
C LEU A 30 1.36 17.29 -24.87
N LEU A 31 2.44 18.00 -25.15
CA LEU A 31 2.49 19.45 -25.06
C LEU A 31 1.99 20.03 -26.38
N SER A 32 1.10 21.01 -26.32
CA SER A 32 0.58 21.73 -27.49
C SER A 32 0.62 23.22 -27.24
N ASN A 33 1.07 23.99 -28.22
CA ASN A 33 1.04 25.44 -28.18
C ASN A 33 -0.22 25.93 -28.89
N ILE A 34 -1.16 26.46 -28.10
CA ILE A 34 -2.42 27.02 -28.59
C ILE A 34 -2.32 28.54 -28.42
N ASN A 35 -2.03 29.25 -29.52
CA ASN A 35 -1.96 30.72 -29.58
C ASN A 35 -1.06 31.36 -28.50
N GLY A 36 0.09 30.75 -28.20
CA GLY A 36 1.03 31.24 -27.19
C GLY A 36 0.82 30.66 -25.79
N THR A 37 -0.28 29.93 -25.57
CA THR A 37 -0.56 29.25 -24.30
C THR A 37 -0.20 27.77 -24.40
N LEU A 38 0.56 27.28 -23.43
CA LEU A 38 0.90 25.86 -23.33
C LEU A 38 -0.29 25.06 -22.79
N SER A 39 -0.80 24.13 -23.60
CA SER A 39 -1.85 23.19 -23.24
C SER A 39 -1.30 21.77 -23.20
N THR A 40 -1.65 21.01 -22.18
CA THR A 40 -1.21 19.63 -21.98
C THR A 40 -2.37 18.66 -22.14
N SER A 41 -2.10 17.50 -22.74
CA SER A 41 -3.04 16.38 -22.81
C SER A 41 -2.28 15.05 -22.61
N VAL A 42 -3.00 13.94 -22.49
CA VAL A 42 -2.36 12.62 -22.40
C VAL A 42 -1.82 12.23 -23.77
N TYR A 43 -0.56 11.80 -23.83
CA TYR A 43 0.03 11.28 -25.05
C TYR A 43 -0.28 9.78 -25.23
N HIS A 44 -0.79 9.43 -26.40
CA HIS A 44 -0.95 8.04 -26.84
C HIS A 44 -0.06 7.78 -28.04
N LYS A 45 0.75 6.72 -27.97
CA LYS A 45 1.63 6.35 -29.06
C LYS A 45 0.78 5.80 -30.23
N PRO A 46 0.88 6.35 -31.46
CA PRO A 46 0.01 5.95 -32.58
C PRO A 46 0.07 4.46 -32.93
N ALA A 47 1.23 3.84 -32.75
CA ALA A 47 1.46 2.43 -33.03
C ALA A 47 1.30 1.52 -31.79
N ALA A 48 0.95 2.07 -30.63
CA ALA A 48 0.70 1.25 -29.46
C ALA A 48 -0.73 0.72 -29.51
N GLU A 49 -0.89 -0.59 -29.44
CA GLU A 49 -2.18 -1.18 -29.16
C GLU A 49 -2.65 -0.73 -27.78
N PRO A 50 -3.95 -0.47 -27.59
CA PRO A 50 -4.52 -0.08 -26.31
C PRO A 50 -4.63 -1.30 -25.38
N TYR A 51 -3.51 -1.99 -25.16
CA TYR A 51 -3.45 -3.21 -24.37
C TYR A 51 -3.47 -2.89 -22.88
N VAL A 52 -4.48 -3.40 -22.20
CA VAL A 52 -4.60 -3.38 -20.74
C VAL A 52 -4.85 -4.80 -20.30
N VAL A 53 -4.53 -5.11 -19.04
CA VAL A 53 -4.76 -6.42 -18.44
C VAL A 53 -6.20 -6.89 -18.73
N PRO A 54 -6.41 -7.98 -19.49
CA PRO A 54 -7.76 -8.41 -19.88
C PRO A 54 -8.63 -8.75 -18.67
N PHE A 55 -9.93 -8.43 -18.73
CA PHE A 55 -10.83 -8.65 -17.58
C PHE A 55 -11.02 -10.13 -17.21
N ILE A 56 -10.77 -11.03 -18.17
CA ILE A 56 -10.84 -12.49 -17.98
C ILE A 56 -9.64 -13.09 -17.20
N SER A 57 -8.59 -12.30 -16.97
CA SER A 57 -7.40 -12.78 -16.26
C SER A 57 -7.68 -13.06 -14.78
N ASP A 58 -6.92 -13.98 -14.17
CA ASP A 58 -7.08 -14.36 -12.76
C ASP A 58 -6.40 -13.34 -11.80
N HIS A 59 -6.78 -12.07 -11.94
CA HIS A 59 -6.36 -11.02 -11.03
C HIS A 59 -7.47 -10.65 -10.05
N PRO A 60 -7.13 -10.30 -8.80
CA PRO A 60 -8.12 -9.89 -7.83
C PRO A 60 -8.78 -8.57 -8.24
N ARG A 61 -10.09 -8.44 -7.96
CA ARG A 61 -10.94 -7.32 -8.43
C ARG A 61 -10.37 -5.91 -8.19
N HIS A 62 -9.70 -5.70 -7.06
CA HIS A 62 -9.10 -4.41 -6.74
C HIS A 62 -7.99 -3.99 -7.72
N VAL A 63 -7.31 -4.93 -8.39
CA VAL A 63 -6.30 -4.63 -9.41
C VAL A 63 -6.99 -3.99 -10.61
N PHE A 64 -8.06 -4.59 -11.11
CA PHE A 64 -8.85 -4.01 -12.20
C PHE A 64 -9.41 -2.63 -11.84
N GLU A 65 -9.94 -2.45 -10.62
CA GLU A 65 -10.40 -1.14 -10.14
C GLU A 65 -9.26 -0.11 -10.12
N ASN A 66 -8.09 -0.50 -9.63
CA ASN A 66 -6.92 0.38 -9.54
C ASN A 66 -6.40 0.77 -10.92
N ILE A 67 -6.40 -0.13 -11.90
CA ILE A 67 -5.97 0.18 -13.27
C ILE A 67 -6.89 1.26 -13.85
N VAL A 68 -8.21 1.11 -13.74
CA VAL A 68 -9.17 2.13 -14.19
C VAL A 68 -8.99 3.47 -13.45
N GLN A 69 -8.84 3.43 -12.12
CA GLN A 69 -8.65 4.65 -11.32
C GLN A 69 -7.34 5.36 -11.63
N THR A 70 -6.25 4.62 -11.87
CA THR A 70 -4.95 5.20 -12.21
C THR A 70 -4.98 5.85 -13.59
N SER A 71 -5.64 5.25 -14.59
CA SER A 71 -5.89 5.89 -15.88
C SER A 71 -6.67 7.20 -15.74
N LEU A 72 -7.73 7.24 -14.93
CA LEU A 72 -8.48 8.48 -14.66
C LEU A 72 -7.64 9.54 -13.95
N ARG A 73 -6.88 9.16 -12.92
CA ARG A 73 -5.96 10.09 -12.22
C ARG A 73 -4.97 10.72 -13.20
N ARG A 74 -4.41 9.90 -14.09
CA ARG A 74 -3.49 10.34 -15.14
C ARG A 74 -4.15 11.34 -16.08
N ALA A 75 -5.35 11.02 -16.56
CA ALA A 75 -6.13 11.89 -17.44
C ALA A 75 -6.36 13.28 -16.84
N ILE A 76 -6.75 13.35 -15.56
CA ILE A 76 -7.00 14.64 -14.89
C ILE A 76 -5.70 15.41 -14.67
N LYS A 77 -4.64 14.73 -14.23
CA LYS A 77 -3.35 15.36 -13.96
C LYS A 77 -2.71 15.94 -15.21
N TYR A 78 -2.84 15.27 -16.35
CA TYR A 78 -2.16 15.66 -17.59
C TYR A 78 -3.00 16.54 -18.51
N SER A 79 -4.32 16.55 -18.40
CA SER A 79 -5.15 17.42 -19.24
C SER A 79 -5.18 18.84 -18.68
N SER A 80 -4.91 19.86 -19.48
CA SER A 80 -5.06 21.27 -19.06
C SER A 80 -6.50 21.75 -19.10
N THR A 81 -7.28 21.27 -20.08
CA THR A 81 -8.67 21.69 -20.30
C THR A 81 -9.64 20.55 -20.00
N PHE A 82 -10.86 20.88 -19.58
CA PHE A 82 -11.91 19.89 -19.38
C PHE A 82 -12.26 19.14 -20.67
N GLN A 83 -12.23 19.80 -21.83
CA GLN A 83 -12.48 19.16 -23.11
C GLN A 83 -11.46 18.03 -23.38
N SER A 84 -10.16 18.33 -23.23
CA SER A 84 -9.11 17.32 -23.38
C SER A 84 -9.29 16.17 -22.39
N PHE A 85 -9.70 16.47 -21.16
CA PHE A 85 -9.99 15.43 -20.16
C PHE A 85 -11.19 14.57 -20.59
N ASN A 86 -12.25 15.16 -21.12
CA ASN A 86 -13.43 14.42 -21.58
C ASN A 86 -13.10 13.51 -22.76
N ASP A 87 -12.29 13.98 -23.69
CA ASP A 87 -11.80 13.19 -24.82
C ASP A 87 -10.99 11.99 -24.31
N GLU A 88 -10.08 12.21 -23.35
CA GLU A 88 -9.32 11.15 -22.71
C GLU A 88 -10.22 10.19 -21.91
N ARG A 89 -11.24 10.69 -21.20
CA ARG A 89 -12.21 9.87 -20.46
C ARG A 89 -12.96 8.92 -21.39
N ARG A 90 -13.36 9.39 -22.57
CA ARG A 90 -14.00 8.55 -23.60
C ARG A 90 -13.03 7.54 -24.18
N HIS A 91 -11.78 7.94 -24.44
CA HIS A 91 -10.72 7.05 -24.89
C HIS A 91 -10.49 5.91 -23.88
N ILE A 92 -10.32 6.26 -22.60
CA ILE A 92 -10.16 5.29 -21.50
C ILE A 92 -11.32 4.29 -21.47
N LYS A 93 -12.57 4.77 -21.49
CA LYS A 93 -13.75 3.88 -21.47
C LYS A 93 -13.73 2.93 -22.67
N SER A 94 -13.42 3.43 -23.87
CA SER A 94 -13.35 2.63 -25.09
C SER A 94 -12.26 1.57 -25.01
N THR A 95 -11.07 1.93 -24.52
CA THR A 95 -9.94 1.02 -24.29
C THR A 95 -10.31 -0.11 -23.33
N PHE A 96 -10.95 0.17 -22.20
CA PHE A 96 -11.35 -0.88 -21.27
C PHE A 96 -12.45 -1.79 -21.83
N LEU A 97 -13.42 -1.23 -22.57
CA LEU A 97 -14.44 -2.03 -23.25
C LEU A 97 -13.82 -3.00 -24.27
N TYR A 98 -12.83 -2.53 -25.04
CA TYR A 98 -12.09 -3.36 -25.99
C TYR A 98 -11.34 -4.51 -25.30
N ASN A 99 -10.82 -4.28 -24.08
CA ASN A 99 -10.14 -5.31 -23.28
C ASN A 99 -11.10 -6.20 -22.45
N GLY A 100 -12.40 -6.17 -22.77
CA GLY A 100 -13.41 -7.08 -22.20
C GLY A 100 -13.96 -6.67 -20.84
N TYR A 101 -13.75 -5.44 -20.38
CA TYR A 101 -14.29 -4.98 -19.11
C TYR A 101 -15.79 -4.68 -19.24
N PRO A 102 -16.65 -5.15 -18.31
CA PRO A 102 -18.07 -4.82 -18.33
C PRO A 102 -18.31 -3.31 -18.19
N SER A 103 -19.17 -2.74 -19.03
CA SER A 103 -19.50 -1.29 -18.98
C SER A 103 -19.96 -0.85 -17.58
N SER A 104 -20.80 -1.68 -16.93
CA SER A 104 -21.28 -1.42 -15.56
C SER A 104 -20.15 -1.37 -14.52
N PHE A 105 -19.08 -2.16 -14.71
CA PHE A 105 -17.89 -2.14 -13.86
C PHE A 105 -17.09 -0.85 -14.04
N ILE A 106 -16.87 -0.43 -15.29
CA ILE A 106 -16.18 0.81 -15.63
C ILE A 106 -16.93 1.99 -15.02
N ASP A 107 -18.23 2.10 -15.31
CA ASP A 107 -19.07 3.20 -14.83
C ASP A 107 -19.14 3.23 -13.30
N LYS A 108 -19.27 2.07 -12.64
CA LYS A 108 -19.20 2.00 -11.18
C LYS A 108 -17.87 2.51 -10.64
N THR A 109 -16.77 2.19 -11.32
CA THR A 109 -15.43 2.60 -10.89
C THR A 109 -15.21 4.10 -11.12
N PHE A 110 -15.69 4.64 -12.23
CA PHE A 110 -15.72 6.08 -12.50
C PHE A 110 -16.50 6.81 -11.41
N ARG A 111 -17.72 6.33 -11.11
CA ARG A 111 -18.56 6.89 -10.06
C ARG A 111 -17.87 6.92 -8.69
N LYS A 112 -17.28 5.80 -8.28
CA LYS A 112 -16.52 5.68 -7.03
C LYS A 112 -15.30 6.61 -7.00
N PHE A 113 -14.67 6.82 -8.15
CA PHE A 113 -13.54 7.73 -8.26
C PHE A 113 -13.98 9.18 -8.03
N PHE A 114 -15.01 9.64 -8.76
CA PHE A 114 -15.49 11.02 -8.67
C PHE A 114 -16.20 11.33 -7.35
N SER A 115 -16.88 10.37 -6.73
CA SER A 115 -17.53 10.57 -5.41
C SER A 115 -16.56 10.94 -4.29
N GLY A 116 -15.26 10.66 -4.44
CA GLY A 116 -14.25 11.10 -3.48
C GLY A 116 -13.87 12.58 -3.59
N TYR A 117 -14.27 13.25 -4.69
CA TYR A 117 -13.87 14.61 -5.01
C TYR A 117 -15.06 15.57 -5.20
N ILE A 118 -16.22 15.04 -5.62
CA ILE A 118 -17.44 15.81 -5.87
C ILE A 118 -18.40 15.63 -4.68
N SER A 119 -18.98 16.74 -4.20
CA SER A 119 -20.04 16.71 -3.17
C SER A 119 -21.27 15.93 -3.67
N SER A 120 -21.90 15.16 -2.78
CA SER A 120 -22.93 14.13 -3.02
C SER A 120 -24.24 14.60 -3.70
N GLN A 121 -24.33 15.82 -4.21
CA GLN A 121 -25.56 16.42 -4.77
C GLN A 121 -25.81 16.16 -6.26
N SER A 122 -24.89 15.53 -6.98
CA SER A 122 -25.11 15.18 -8.39
C SER A 122 -25.73 13.78 -8.53
N PHE A 123 -26.89 13.72 -9.18
CA PHE A 123 -27.64 12.47 -9.46
C PHE A 123 -26.85 11.50 -10.36
N LEU A 124 -25.84 12.02 -11.06
CA LEU A 124 -24.86 11.26 -11.83
C LEU A 124 -23.44 11.73 -11.47
N PRO A 125 -22.51 10.85 -11.04
CA PRO A 125 -21.15 11.25 -10.66
C PRO A 125 -20.27 11.39 -11.90
N PHE A 126 -20.64 12.29 -12.80
CA PHE A 126 -19.81 12.70 -13.90
C PHE A 126 -19.29 14.11 -13.61
N LEU A 127 -18.04 14.36 -14.00
CA LEU A 127 -17.59 15.73 -14.16
C LEU A 127 -18.28 16.27 -15.40
N ASP A 128 -19.14 17.27 -15.20
CA ASP A 128 -19.82 18.00 -16.26
C ASP A 128 -19.36 19.47 -16.32
N ASN A 129 -18.67 19.96 -15.29
CA ASN A 129 -18.30 21.37 -15.14
C ASN A 129 -16.78 21.58 -15.13
N GLU A 130 -16.30 22.59 -15.87
CA GLU A 130 -14.89 23.02 -15.90
C GLU A 130 -14.37 23.43 -14.51
N SER A 131 -15.22 24.09 -13.70
CA SER A 131 -14.85 24.50 -12.33
C SER A 131 -14.57 23.28 -11.43
N GLN A 132 -15.41 22.25 -11.50
CA GLN A 132 -15.23 21.00 -10.75
C GLN A 132 -13.96 20.28 -11.20
N PHE A 133 -13.71 20.25 -12.51
CA PHE A 133 -12.49 19.68 -13.08
C PHE A 133 -11.24 20.42 -12.55
N SER A 134 -11.25 21.75 -12.59
CA SER A 134 -10.14 22.59 -12.14
C SER A 134 -9.82 22.36 -10.66
N GLN A 135 -10.85 22.34 -9.80
CA GLN A 135 -10.71 22.04 -8.37
C GLN A 135 -10.09 20.66 -8.14
N MET A 136 -10.61 19.64 -8.81
CA MET A 136 -10.08 18.29 -8.66
C MET A 136 -8.65 18.17 -9.19
N ARG A 137 -8.31 18.88 -10.27
CA ARG A 137 -6.95 18.93 -10.81
C ARG A 137 -5.97 19.55 -9.82
N ILE A 138 -6.35 20.63 -9.16
CA ILE A 138 -5.53 21.26 -8.10
C ILE A 138 -5.27 20.24 -6.98
N VAL A 139 -6.32 19.59 -6.49
CA VAL A 139 -6.21 18.58 -5.43
C VAL A 139 -5.30 17.42 -5.84
N LEU A 140 -5.47 16.88 -7.04
CA LEU A 140 -4.69 15.74 -7.54
C LEU A 140 -3.24 16.11 -7.89
N SER A 141 -2.98 17.35 -8.29
CA SER A 141 -1.63 17.83 -8.59
C SER A 141 -0.83 18.06 -7.32
N GLY A 142 -1.49 18.47 -6.23
CA GLY A 142 -0.88 18.65 -4.91
C GLY A 142 -0.70 17.37 -4.10
N GLN A 143 -1.27 16.23 -4.54
CA GLN A 143 -1.09 14.96 -3.83
C GLN A 143 0.26 14.32 -4.19
N PRO A 144 1.12 14.05 -3.19
CA PRO A 144 2.39 13.36 -3.45
C PRO A 144 2.11 11.95 -3.97
N SER A 145 2.93 11.51 -4.93
CA SER A 145 3.01 10.10 -5.31
C SER A 145 3.23 9.23 -4.08
N ARG A 146 2.79 7.96 -4.10
CA ARG A 146 3.08 7.01 -3.01
C ARG A 146 4.57 6.96 -2.67
N GLN A 147 5.44 7.07 -3.67
CA GLN A 147 6.89 7.13 -3.45
C GLN A 147 7.30 8.45 -2.78
N GLN A 148 6.80 9.59 -3.27
CA GLN A 148 7.07 10.90 -2.67
C GLN A 148 6.59 10.95 -1.22
N SER A 149 5.37 10.47 -0.94
CA SER A 149 4.84 10.36 0.41
C SER A 149 5.69 9.45 1.30
N GLN A 150 6.21 8.34 0.78
CA GLN A 150 7.15 7.49 1.54
C GLN A 150 8.48 8.19 1.83
N VAL A 151 9.00 8.98 0.90
CA VAL A 151 10.22 9.77 1.10
C VAL A 151 9.97 10.88 2.12
N GLU A 152 8.87 11.63 2.01
CA GLU A 152 8.45 12.65 2.97
C GLU A 152 8.30 12.07 4.38
N MET A 153 7.64 10.90 4.52
CA MET A 153 7.52 10.21 5.80
C MET A 153 8.88 9.81 6.37
N ARG A 154 9.84 9.37 5.54
CA ARG A 154 11.21 9.06 5.99
C ARG A 154 11.97 10.31 6.43
N ILE A 155 11.85 11.42 5.70
CA ILE A 155 12.48 12.69 6.06
C ILE A 155 11.90 13.19 7.39
N ALA A 156 10.57 13.18 7.55
CA ALA A 156 9.90 13.60 8.78
C ALA A 156 10.31 12.76 10.00
N THR A 157 10.52 11.45 9.84
CA THR A 157 11.06 10.62 10.93
C THR A 157 12.48 11.01 11.31
N LEU A 158 13.32 11.36 10.33
CA LEU A 158 14.71 11.75 10.59
C LEU A 158 14.83 13.16 11.21
N THR A 159 13.91 14.08 10.89
CA THR A 159 13.91 15.43 11.48
C THR A 159 13.39 15.41 12.93
N ASN A 160 12.38 14.60 13.22
CA ASN A 160 11.87 14.44 14.60
C ASN A 160 12.91 13.85 15.56
N ASP A 161 13.88 13.08 15.06
CA ASP A 161 15.00 12.55 15.86
C ASP A 161 16.07 13.62 16.16
N ASN A 162 16.10 14.74 15.42
CA ASN A 162 17.09 15.82 15.59
C ASN A 162 16.60 16.97 16.48
N ASP A 163 15.29 17.26 16.52
CA ASP A 163 14.74 18.41 17.27
C ASP A 163 14.69 18.20 18.80
N HIS A 164 14.85 16.97 19.30
CA HIS A 164 14.89 16.68 20.74
C HIS A 164 16.31 16.72 21.36
N LEU A 165 17.33 17.18 20.63
CA LEU A 165 18.72 17.11 21.08
C LEU A 165 19.19 18.27 21.97
N VAL A 166 18.37 19.30 22.20
CA VAL A 166 18.80 20.51 22.94
C VAL A 166 18.42 20.50 24.44
N GLU A 167 17.40 19.74 24.88
CA GLU A 167 16.89 19.88 26.26
C GLU A 167 17.16 18.71 27.23
N ASP A 168 17.65 17.54 26.79
CA ASP A 168 17.67 16.35 27.67
C ASP A 168 19.02 15.61 27.68
N LEU A 169 20.12 16.32 27.99
CA LEU A 169 21.45 15.70 28.16
C LEU A 169 21.52 14.73 29.37
N ASP A 170 20.71 14.93 30.41
CA ASP A 170 20.74 14.09 31.62
C ASP A 170 19.82 12.85 31.58
N LYS A 171 18.82 12.82 30.68
CA LYS A 171 17.98 11.62 30.47
C LYS A 171 18.57 10.66 29.43
N LYS A 172 19.49 11.15 28.59
CA LYS A 172 20.14 10.41 27.50
C LYS A 172 20.95 9.21 28.00
N GLU A 173 21.65 9.32 29.12
CA GLU A 173 22.45 8.20 29.64
C GLU A 173 21.60 6.97 30.02
N LYS A 174 20.40 7.18 30.59
CA LYS A 174 19.52 6.08 31.00
C LYS A 174 18.76 5.46 29.81
N PHE A 175 18.47 6.23 28.77
CA PHE A 175 17.77 5.75 27.57
C PHE A 175 18.70 5.05 26.57
N ILE A 176 19.95 5.53 26.40
CA ILE A 176 20.96 4.88 25.54
C ILE A 176 21.23 3.44 26.00
N ILE A 177 21.24 3.17 27.32
CA ILE A 177 21.40 1.82 27.87
C ILE A 177 20.19 0.91 27.54
N GLN A 178 18.98 1.45 27.38
CA GLN A 178 17.78 0.68 27.03
C GLN A 178 17.60 0.50 25.52
N GLU A 179 17.92 1.50 24.70
CA GLU A 179 17.87 1.39 23.24
C GLU A 179 18.99 0.50 22.70
N ASN A 180 20.22 0.61 23.21
CA ASN A 180 21.29 -0.33 22.86
C ASN A 180 20.95 -1.79 23.25
N LYS A 181 20.11 -2.01 24.28
CA LYS A 181 19.57 -3.34 24.60
C LYS A 181 18.46 -3.81 23.65
N LYS A 182 17.76 -2.91 22.95
CA LYS A 182 16.67 -3.22 22.00
C LYS A 182 17.17 -3.33 20.55
N THR A 183 18.08 -2.47 20.11
CA THR A 183 18.67 -2.46 18.76
C THR A 183 19.59 -3.66 18.54
N ASN A 184 20.44 -4.00 19.54
CA ASN A 184 21.20 -5.26 19.54
C ASN A 184 20.30 -6.50 19.50
N LYS A 185 19.06 -6.41 20.03
CA LYS A 185 18.10 -7.53 20.05
C LYS A 185 17.42 -7.76 18.69
N LEU A 186 17.52 -6.83 17.73
CA LEU A 186 16.93 -6.95 16.40
C LEU A 186 17.95 -7.37 15.34
N GLN A 187 19.22 -6.99 15.48
CA GLN A 187 20.28 -7.30 14.50
C GLN A 187 20.66 -8.80 14.46
N ASN A 188 20.43 -9.57 15.54
CA ASN A 188 20.74 -11.01 15.57
C ASN A 188 19.55 -11.93 15.22
N LYS A 189 18.66 -11.56 14.28
CA LYS A 189 17.52 -12.41 13.91
C LYS A 189 17.32 -12.50 12.40
N LEU A 190 17.32 -13.72 11.88
CA LEU A 190 16.98 -14.03 10.48
C LEU A 190 15.56 -14.59 10.43
N ILE A 191 14.65 -14.00 9.65
CA ILE A 191 13.26 -14.44 9.56
C ILE A 191 12.96 -15.01 8.17
N ILE A 192 12.59 -16.29 8.11
CA ILE A 192 12.24 -16.97 6.86
C ILE A 192 10.78 -17.38 6.90
N HIS A 193 10.06 -17.11 5.81
CA HIS A 193 8.66 -17.45 5.66
C HIS A 193 8.45 -18.43 4.51
N TYR A 194 7.75 -19.54 4.74
CA TYR A 194 7.40 -20.51 3.69
C TYR A 194 5.90 -20.77 3.64
N THR A 195 5.39 -21.16 2.47
CA THR A 195 4.00 -21.58 2.27
C THR A 195 3.80 -22.98 2.86
N HIS A 196 2.84 -23.12 3.78
CA HIS A 196 2.59 -24.40 4.44
C HIS A 196 1.83 -25.35 3.52
N GLU A 197 2.33 -26.58 3.39
CA GLU A 197 1.65 -27.68 2.71
C GLU A 197 1.66 -28.93 3.60
N LYS A 198 0.57 -29.71 3.59
CA LYS A 198 0.42 -30.92 4.42
C LYS A 198 1.51 -31.98 4.18
N ARG A 199 2.11 -32.01 2.99
CA ARG A 199 3.20 -32.93 2.65
C ARG A 199 4.49 -32.59 3.39
N PHE A 200 4.66 -31.33 3.79
CA PHE A 200 5.90 -30.79 4.33
C PHE A 200 5.74 -30.37 5.80
N LYS A 201 5.15 -31.24 6.64
CA LYS A 201 4.95 -30.97 8.08
C LYS A 201 6.25 -30.75 8.84
N THR A 202 7.34 -31.39 8.42
CA THR A 202 8.67 -31.30 9.05
C THR A 202 9.47 -30.11 8.57
N ARG A 203 9.04 -29.40 7.53
CA ARG A 203 9.83 -28.37 6.83
C ARG A 203 10.36 -27.26 7.72
N LYS A 204 9.61 -26.90 8.77
CA LYS A 204 10.10 -25.97 9.79
C LYS A 204 11.38 -26.50 10.47
N ARG A 205 11.37 -27.76 10.90
CA ARG A 205 12.53 -28.44 11.51
C ARG A 205 13.64 -28.62 10.49
N ASP A 206 13.30 -29.01 9.27
CA ASP A 206 14.27 -29.24 8.20
C ASP A 206 15.02 -27.95 7.85
N LEU A 207 14.34 -26.80 7.79
CA LEU A 207 14.97 -25.49 7.59
C LEU A 207 15.89 -25.08 8.74
N HIS A 208 15.52 -25.41 9.98
CA HIS A 208 16.41 -25.20 11.12
C HIS A 208 17.64 -26.11 11.05
N ARG A 209 17.46 -27.38 10.65
CA ARG A 209 18.56 -28.33 10.48
C ARG A 209 19.52 -27.90 9.37
N ILE A 210 18.99 -27.56 8.19
CA ILE A 210 19.78 -27.04 7.07
C ILE A 210 20.59 -25.81 7.51
N PHE A 211 19.95 -24.86 8.20
CA PHE A 211 20.66 -23.67 8.68
C PHE A 211 21.81 -24.01 9.64
N GLN A 212 21.61 -24.98 10.53
CA GLN A 212 22.67 -25.44 11.43
C GLN A 212 23.80 -26.14 10.68
N GLU A 213 23.48 -27.02 9.72
CA GLU A 213 24.47 -27.76 8.94
C GLU A 213 25.28 -26.84 8.01
N THR A 214 24.62 -25.89 7.34
CA THR A 214 25.29 -25.04 6.34
C THR A 214 26.09 -23.91 6.97
N PHE A 215 25.63 -23.37 8.10
CA PHE A 215 26.23 -22.19 8.73
C PHE A 215 27.00 -22.50 10.01
N ALA A 216 27.18 -23.77 10.39
CA ALA A 216 27.86 -24.21 11.62
C ALA A 216 29.17 -23.47 11.92
N ASN A 217 29.99 -23.25 10.90
CA ASN A 217 31.34 -22.68 11.03
C ASN A 217 31.40 -21.20 10.60
N THR A 218 30.25 -20.53 10.48
CA THR A 218 30.17 -19.14 10.04
C THR A 218 29.67 -18.25 11.18
N PRO A 219 30.09 -16.97 11.25
CA PRO A 219 29.59 -16.04 12.26
C PRO A 219 28.07 -15.81 12.19
N ILE A 220 27.42 -16.26 11.10
CA ILE A 220 25.97 -16.18 10.89
C ILE A 220 25.22 -17.14 11.84
N ILE A 221 25.85 -18.19 12.38
CA ILE A 221 25.21 -19.14 13.30
C ILE A 221 24.72 -18.48 14.59
N GLU A 222 25.34 -17.37 14.99
CA GLU A 222 24.95 -16.56 16.15
C GLU A 222 23.63 -15.82 15.92
N THR A 223 23.18 -15.71 14.67
CA THR A 223 21.88 -15.13 14.33
C THR A 223 20.75 -16.12 14.61
N LYS A 224 19.76 -15.68 15.37
CA LYS A 224 18.58 -16.47 15.70
C LYS A 224 17.66 -16.60 14.49
N LEU A 225 17.66 -17.76 13.85
CA LEU A 225 16.71 -18.09 12.79
C LEU A 225 15.29 -18.24 13.36
N ILE A 226 14.32 -17.58 12.71
CA ILE A 226 12.89 -17.69 12.98
C ILE A 226 12.20 -18.13 11.68
N VAL A 227 11.68 -19.36 11.67
CA VAL A 227 10.93 -19.89 10.52
C VAL A 227 9.43 -19.80 10.79
N GLY A 228 8.72 -19.04 9.96
CA GLY A 228 7.27 -18.83 10.03
C GLY A 228 6.53 -19.34 8.79
N ASN A 229 5.23 -19.58 8.93
CA ASN A 229 4.39 -20.04 7.83
C ASN A 229 3.62 -18.86 7.22
N ARG A 230 3.46 -18.84 5.89
CA ARG A 230 2.52 -17.96 5.17
C ARG A 230 1.25 -18.74 4.85
N ASN A 231 0.10 -18.13 5.10
CA ASN A 231 -1.19 -18.73 4.80
C ASN A 231 -1.50 -18.58 3.30
N GLN A 232 -1.93 -19.66 2.66
CA GLN A 232 -2.56 -19.60 1.34
C GLN A 232 -4.03 -19.18 1.52
N LYS A 233 -4.58 -18.38 0.59
CA LYS A 233 -5.98 -17.91 0.67
C LYS A 233 -7.00 -19.06 0.66
N SER A 234 -6.70 -20.20 0.03
CA SER A 234 -7.61 -21.36 -0.05
C SER A 234 -7.56 -22.28 1.19
N THR A 235 -6.50 -22.24 2.00
CA THR A 235 -6.34 -23.08 3.21
C THR A 235 -6.81 -22.37 4.49
N MET A 236 -7.65 -21.33 4.36
CA MET A 236 -8.04 -20.46 5.47
C MET A 236 -8.71 -21.20 6.64
N LYS A 237 -9.31 -22.37 6.38
CA LYS A 237 -9.91 -23.24 7.41
C LYS A 237 -8.89 -24.05 8.23
N GLU A 238 -7.68 -24.26 7.72
CA GLU A 238 -6.71 -25.19 8.33
C GLU A 238 -5.74 -24.52 9.32
N LEU A 239 -5.60 -23.19 9.27
CA LEU A 239 -4.66 -22.45 10.13
C LEU A 239 -5.35 -21.28 10.86
N ILE A 240 -6.43 -21.58 11.59
CA ILE A 240 -6.95 -20.66 12.61
C ILE A 240 -6.25 -20.97 13.93
N ARG A 241 -5.05 -20.41 14.10
CA ARG A 241 -4.51 -20.06 15.43
C ARG A 241 -3.98 -18.64 15.39
N LYS A 242 -4.87 -17.69 15.08
CA LYS A 242 -4.62 -16.30 15.47
C LYS A 242 -4.85 -16.23 16.98
N ARG A 243 -3.80 -15.91 17.75
CA ARG A 243 -3.96 -15.60 19.17
C ARG A 243 -5.09 -14.56 19.28
N PRO A 244 -6.12 -14.78 20.11
CA PRO A 244 -7.22 -13.82 20.24
C PRO A 244 -6.66 -12.44 20.53
N ARG A 245 -7.32 -11.38 20.02
CA ARG A 245 -6.93 -10.00 20.33
C ARG A 245 -6.84 -9.85 21.85
N HIS A 246 -5.76 -9.27 22.36
CA HIS A 246 -5.48 -9.18 23.79
C HIS A 246 -6.63 -8.55 24.61
N ALA A 247 -7.44 -7.69 23.98
CA ALA A 247 -8.65 -7.12 24.56
C ALA A 247 -9.73 -8.17 24.94
N LEU A 248 -9.82 -9.28 24.20
CA LEU A 248 -10.74 -10.39 24.49
C LEU A 248 -10.26 -11.29 25.63
N LEU A 249 -8.97 -11.23 25.97
CA LEU A 249 -8.36 -11.99 27.06
C LEU A 249 -8.34 -11.20 28.37
N LYS A 250 -8.62 -9.89 28.32
CA LYS A 250 -8.84 -9.08 29.51
C LYS A 250 -10.33 -9.17 29.87
N ASN A 251 -10.66 -10.06 30.80
CA ASN A 251 -11.93 -10.01 31.51
C ASN A 251 -12.03 -8.64 32.22
N LYS A 252 -12.76 -7.69 31.63
CA LYS A 252 -13.37 -6.60 32.39
C LYS A 252 -14.62 -7.15 33.08
N VAL A 253 -14.45 -8.09 34.00
CA VAL A 253 -15.43 -8.24 35.07
C VAL A 253 -15.16 -7.06 35.98
N LYS A 254 -16.00 -6.02 35.87
CA LYS A 254 -16.09 -5.01 36.92
C LYS A 254 -16.36 -5.76 38.21
N ALA A 255 -15.40 -5.73 39.13
CA ALA A 255 -15.54 -6.20 40.51
C ALA A 255 -16.46 -5.27 41.30
N SER A 256 -17.68 -5.04 40.80
CA SER A 256 -18.66 -4.15 41.39
C SER A 256 -20.08 -4.65 41.12
N MET A 257 -20.34 -5.93 41.38
CA MET A 257 -21.65 -6.47 41.78
C MET A 257 -21.42 -7.84 42.43
N ILE A 258 -20.73 -7.83 43.58
CA ILE A 258 -20.92 -8.91 44.56
C ILE A 258 -22.22 -8.56 45.28
N ASN A 259 -23.35 -8.92 44.69
CA ASN A 259 -24.57 -9.09 45.46
C ASN A 259 -24.54 -10.49 46.06
N LYS A 260 -24.52 -10.49 47.39
CA LYS A 260 -24.61 -11.64 48.28
C LYS A 260 -25.89 -12.44 47.99
N THR A 261 -25.83 -13.53 47.23
CA THR A 261 -26.84 -14.61 47.33
C THR A 261 -26.43 -15.99 46.78
N GLU A 262 -25.30 -16.17 46.08
CA GLU A 262 -24.96 -17.49 45.49
C GLU A 262 -23.70 -18.17 46.06
N LYS A 263 -23.17 -17.71 47.19
CA LYS A 263 -22.06 -18.40 47.87
C LYS A 263 -22.46 -19.62 48.71
N THR A 264 -23.75 -19.91 48.85
CA THR A 264 -24.27 -21.03 49.65
C THR A 264 -24.55 -22.30 48.85
N ILE A 265 -24.65 -22.23 47.52
CA ILE A 265 -25.06 -23.39 46.69
C ILE A 265 -23.84 -24.17 46.16
N PHE A 266 -22.69 -23.54 45.97
CA PHE A 266 -21.49 -24.23 45.49
C PHE A 266 -20.68 -24.95 46.58
N LYS A 267 -20.92 -24.66 47.87
CA LYS A 267 -20.21 -25.33 48.97
C LYS A 267 -20.79 -26.72 49.30
N THR A 268 -22.08 -26.94 49.02
CA THR A 268 -22.74 -28.24 49.20
C THR A 268 -22.45 -29.22 48.05
N PHE A 269 -22.29 -28.74 46.82
CA PHE A 269 -21.97 -29.63 45.69
C PHE A 269 -20.52 -30.17 45.70
N TYR A 270 -19.56 -29.41 46.25
CA TYR A 270 -18.16 -29.86 46.31
C TYR A 270 -17.90 -30.92 47.40
N LEU A 271 -18.73 -30.95 48.46
CA LEU A 271 -18.62 -31.96 49.53
C LEU A 271 -19.29 -33.29 49.17
N ILE A 272 -20.36 -33.28 48.35
CA ILE A 272 -21.04 -34.52 47.93
C ILE A 272 -20.20 -35.27 46.87
N HIS A 273 -19.46 -34.55 46.02
CA HIS A 273 -18.69 -35.20 44.96
C HIS A 273 -17.35 -35.80 45.42
N CYS A 274 -16.84 -35.43 46.60
CA CYS A 274 -15.65 -36.05 47.21
C CYS A 274 -15.95 -37.34 47.98
N CYS A 275 -17.18 -37.61 48.42
CA CYS A 275 -17.53 -38.86 49.12
C CYS A 275 -17.86 -40.04 48.19
N ILE A 276 -17.95 -39.84 46.86
CA ILE A 276 -18.31 -40.90 45.90
C ILE A 276 -17.07 -41.54 45.25
N ARG A 277 -15.85 -41.08 45.55
CA ARG A 277 -14.61 -41.61 44.95
C ARG A 277 -13.64 -42.28 45.92
N SER A 278 -14.10 -42.65 47.12
CA SER A 278 -13.35 -43.46 48.10
C SER A 278 -14.19 -44.59 48.70
N ARG A 279 -14.83 -45.39 47.85
CA ARG A 279 -15.22 -46.78 48.14
C ARG A 279 -14.74 -47.65 46.99
#